data_AF-A0A0F9D534-F1
#
_entry.id   AF-A0A0F9D534-F1
#
_cell.length_a   1.000
_cell.length_b   1.000
_cell.length_c   1.000
_cell.angle_alpha   90.00
_cell.angle_beta   90.00
_cell.angle_gamma   90.00
#
_symmetry.space_group_name_H-M   'P 1'
#
loop_
_entity.id
_entity.type
_entity.pdbx_description
1 polymer ?
#
loop_
_entity_poly.entity_id
_entity_poly.type
_entity_poly.pdbx_seq_one_letter_code
_entity_poly.pdbx_strand_id
1 'polypeptide(L)'
;MPRLTADFWVRAYMRRLSLQEIPCFVVSRGDDTAGAVLVKLNTLDGQARLFQRGYDMASGAQHWAVLTEGAEAQVDDSIARQRGFDPDI
;
A
#
# COMPACT_ATOMS: atom_id res chain seq x y z
N MET A 1 -22.17 -3.57 3.89
CA MET A 1 -21.67 -2.57 2.93
C MET A 1 -20.89 -3.29 1.83
N PRO A 2 -20.97 -2.87 0.56
CA PRO A 2 -20.16 -3.47 -0.51
C PRO A 2 -18.66 -3.20 -0.26
N ARG A 3 -17.84 -4.25 -0.36
CA ARG A 3 -16.38 -4.17 -0.22
C ARG A 3 -15.75 -3.88 -1.59
N LEU A 4 -14.89 -2.86 -1.68
CA LEU A 4 -14.12 -2.56 -2.89
C LEU A 4 -13.04 -3.64 -3.09
N THR A 5 -12.89 -4.12 -4.31
CA THR A 5 -11.79 -5.03 -4.68
C THR A 5 -10.45 -4.31 -4.63
N ALA A 6 -9.36 -5.07 -4.42
CA ALA A 6 -8.01 -4.51 -4.37
C ALA A 6 -7.65 -3.81 -5.68
N ASP A 7 -7.90 -4.45 -6.83
CA ASP A 7 -7.61 -3.91 -8.16
C ASP A 7 -8.39 -2.63 -8.48
N PHE A 8 -9.68 -2.56 -8.11
CA PHE A 8 -10.44 -1.33 -8.30
C PHE A 8 -9.91 -0.20 -7.42
N TRP A 9 -9.60 -0.49 -6.16
CA TRP A 9 -9.04 0.50 -5.24
C TRP A 9 -7.70 1.06 -5.74
N VAL A 10 -6.78 0.18 -6.18
CA VAL A 10 -5.45 0.57 -6.70
C VAL A 10 -5.60 1.46 -7.92
N ARG A 11 -6.42 1.08 -8.91
CA ARG A 11 -6.65 1.90 -10.11
C ARG A 11 -7.26 3.26 -9.78
N ALA A 12 -8.23 3.32 -8.87
CA ALA A 12 -8.83 4.57 -8.44
C ALA A 12 -7.81 5.48 -7.72
N TYR A 13 -6.95 4.90 -6.88
CA TYR A 13 -5.90 5.64 -6.18
C TYR A 13 -4.84 6.19 -7.13
N MET A 14 -4.35 5.36 -8.07
CA MET A 14 -3.43 5.81 -9.13
C MET A 14 -4.03 6.93 -9.96
N ARG A 15 -5.31 6.83 -10.34
CA ARG A 15 -6.01 7.90 -11.06
C ARG A 15 -6.03 9.20 -10.24
N ARG A 16 -6.34 9.12 -8.95
CA ARG A 16 -6.33 10.28 -8.05
C ARG A 16 -4.96 10.94 -7.95
N LEU A 17 -3.88 10.16 -7.85
CA LEU A 17 -2.50 10.67 -7.84
C LEU A 17 -2.11 11.31 -9.18
N SER A 18 -2.50 10.70 -10.31
CA SER A 18 -2.23 11.24 -11.65
C SER A 18 -2.87 12.61 -11.88
N LEU A 19 -4.06 12.86 -11.29
CA LEU A 19 -4.73 14.16 -11.36
C LEU A 19 -4.01 15.25 -10.55
N GLN A 20 -3.10 14.86 -9.67
CA GLN A 20 -2.24 15.75 -8.89
C GLN A 20 -0.79 15.70 -9.39
N GLU A 21 -0.55 15.07 -10.56
CA GLU A 21 0.77 14.93 -11.16
C GLU A 21 1.78 14.18 -10.26
N ILE A 22 1.29 13.34 -9.34
CA ILE A 22 2.13 12.52 -8.47
C ILE A 22 2.39 11.17 -9.18
N PRO A 23 3.67 10.82 -9.46
CA PRO A 23 4.00 9.54 -10.08
C PRO A 23 3.72 8.38 -9.11
N CYS A 24 3.12 7.32 -9.63
CA CYS A 24 2.79 6.11 -8.86
C CYS A 24 2.91 4.89 -9.77
N PHE A 25 3.48 3.80 -9.23
CA PHE A 25 3.75 2.58 -9.96
C PHE A 25 3.34 1.36 -9.14
N VAL A 26 2.81 0.34 -9.81
CA VAL A 26 2.55 -0.98 -9.21
C VAL A 26 3.83 -1.81 -9.37
N VAL A 27 4.47 -2.15 -8.24
CA VAL A 27 5.76 -2.89 -8.21
C VAL A 27 5.60 -4.38 -7.88
N SER A 28 4.45 -4.76 -7.34
CA SER A 28 4.01 -6.13 -7.08
C SER A 28 2.50 -6.19 -7.30
N ARG A 29 2.00 -7.34 -7.75
CA ARG A 29 0.57 -7.57 -7.92
C ARG A 29 0.19 -8.91 -7.29
N GLY A 30 -0.60 -8.83 -6.24
CA GLY A 30 -1.23 -9.98 -5.59
C GLY A 30 -2.67 -10.22 -6.07
N ASP A 31 -3.53 -10.71 -5.16
CA ASP A 31 -4.92 -11.03 -5.46
C ASP A 31 -5.77 -9.77 -5.75
N ASP A 32 -6.42 -9.75 -6.92
CA ASP A 32 -7.18 -8.58 -7.40
C ASP A 32 -8.45 -8.28 -6.58
N THR A 33 -8.97 -9.24 -5.80
CA THR A 33 -10.26 -9.15 -5.11
C THR A 33 -10.12 -8.86 -3.62
N ALA A 34 -9.32 -9.64 -2.91
CA ALA A 34 -9.16 -9.65 -1.46
C ALA A 34 -7.72 -9.40 -1.00
N GLY A 35 -6.77 -9.24 -1.92
CA GLY A 35 -5.36 -9.00 -1.61
C GLY A 35 -5.13 -7.77 -0.72
N ALA A 36 -4.08 -7.85 0.10
CA ALA A 36 -3.63 -6.70 0.89
C ALA A 36 -3.05 -5.63 -0.03
N VAL A 37 -3.05 -4.38 0.43
CA VAL A 37 -2.48 -3.26 -0.33
C VAL A 37 -1.47 -2.54 0.56
N LEU A 38 -0.23 -2.50 0.09
CA LEU A 38 0.84 -1.69 0.63
C LEU A 38 1.11 -0.49 -0.28
N VAL A 39 1.40 0.67 0.33
CA VAL A 39 1.78 1.89 -0.39
C VAL A 39 3.09 2.41 0.17
N LYS A 40 4.15 2.41 -0.64
CA LYS A 40 5.42 3.08 -0.32
C LYS A 40 5.36 4.53 -0.81
N LEU A 41 5.47 5.48 0.11
CA LEU A 41 5.71 6.90 -0.18
C LEU A 41 7.22 7.15 -0.10
N ASN A 42 7.86 7.38 -1.25
CA ASN A 42 9.24 7.84 -1.32
C ASN A 42 9.26 9.38 -1.29
N THR A 43 9.98 9.97 -0.34
CA THR A 43 10.11 11.43 -0.20
C THR A 43 11.23 12.04 -1.04
N LEU A 44 11.97 11.20 -1.79
CA LEU A 44 13.05 11.57 -2.71
C LEU A 44 14.26 12.25 -2.05
N ASP A 45 14.37 12.11 -0.73
CA ASP A 45 15.47 12.58 0.12
C ASP A 45 16.21 11.42 0.80
N GLY A 46 16.02 10.20 0.30
CA GLY A 46 16.54 8.96 0.88
C GLY A 46 15.67 8.36 1.98
N GLN A 47 14.55 9.03 2.33
CA GLN A 47 13.57 8.52 3.28
C GLN A 47 12.33 7.96 2.58
N ALA A 48 11.63 7.06 3.26
CA ALA A 48 10.35 6.55 2.81
C ALA A 48 9.44 6.17 3.98
N ARG A 49 8.14 6.04 3.66
CA ARG A 49 7.09 5.56 4.56
C ARG A 49 6.30 4.46 3.89
N LEU A 50 6.12 3.34 4.58
CA LEU A 50 5.29 2.24 4.13
C LEU A 50 3.96 2.26 4.87
N PHE A 51 2.88 2.38 4.11
CA PHE A 51 1.53 2.32 4.61
C PHE A 51 0.90 0.98 4.28
N GLN A 52 0.11 0.46 5.21
CA GLN A 52 -0.70 -0.74 5.02
C GLN A 52 -2.18 -0.40 5.22
N ARG A 53 -3.04 -1.01 4.40
CA ARG A 53 -4.49 -0.92 4.59
C ARG A 53 -4.94 -1.95 5.63
N GLY A 54 -5.40 -1.46 6.77
CA GLY A 54 -5.98 -2.27 7.84
C GLY A 54 -7.50 -2.18 7.89
N TYR A 55 -8.10 -3.08 8.66
CA TYR A 55 -9.52 -3.08 8.99
C TYR A 55 -9.67 -3.02 10.51
N ASP A 56 -10.42 -2.06 11.01
CA ASP A 56 -10.80 -2.01 12.42
C ASP A 56 -12.07 -2.86 12.63
N MET A 57 -11.94 -3.92 13.43
CA MET A 57 -13.05 -4.84 13.70
C MET A 57 -14.16 -4.23 14.56
N ALA A 58 -13.85 -3.24 15.40
CA ALA A 58 -14.83 -2.61 16.29
C ALA A 58 -15.68 -1.57 15.55
N SER A 59 -15.05 -0.74 14.71
CA SER A 59 -15.75 0.30 13.95
C SER A 59 -16.20 -0.16 12.56
N GLY A 60 -15.64 -1.26 12.06
CA GLY A 60 -15.85 -1.74 10.70
C GLY A 60 -15.22 -0.82 9.63
N ALA A 61 -14.38 0.13 10.02
CA ALA A 61 -13.76 1.10 9.14
C ALA A 61 -12.43 0.59 8.57
N GLN A 62 -12.12 1.02 7.35
CA GLN A 62 -10.77 0.88 6.81
C GLN A 62 -9.89 1.98 7.38
N HIS A 63 -8.67 1.63 7.79
CA HIS A 63 -7.66 2.58 8.23
C HIS A 63 -6.34 2.37 7.49
N TRP A 64 -5.55 3.42 7.38
CA TRP A 64 -4.18 3.35 6.88
C TRP A 64 -3.24 3.52 8.06
N ALA A 65 -2.39 2.53 8.29
CA ALA A 65 -1.36 2.56 9.33
C ALA A 65 0.03 2.62 8.70
N VAL A 66 0.95 3.33 9.35
CA VAL A 66 2.37 3.26 9.01
C VAL A 66 2.91 1.94 9.54
N LEU A 67 3.43 1.09 8.66
CA LEU A 67 4.10 -0.15 9.02
C LEU A 67 5.58 0.07 9.35
N THR A 68 6.24 0.96 8.60
CA THR A 68 7.66 1.28 8.76
C THR A 68 7.93 2.64 8.12
N GLU A 69 8.82 3.41 8.73
CA GLU A 69 9.33 4.67 8.19
C GLU A 69 10.81 4.85 8.52
N GLY A 70 11.54 5.56 7.66
CA GLY A 70 12.98 5.76 7.84
C GLY A 70 13.71 5.76 6.50
N ALA A 71 14.95 5.26 6.51
CA ALA A 71 15.74 5.14 5.30
C ALA A 71 15.05 4.22 4.29
N GLU A 72 15.03 4.61 3.00
CA GLU A 72 14.31 3.90 1.96
C GLU A 72 14.71 2.41 1.88
N ALA A 73 16.00 2.10 2.02
CA ALA A 73 16.47 0.71 2.03
C ALA A 73 15.85 -0.14 3.17
N GLN A 74 15.66 0.44 4.36
CA GLN A 74 15.03 -0.26 5.48
C GLN A 74 13.53 -0.49 5.23
N VAL A 75 12.90 0.45 4.53
CA VAL A 75 11.49 0.34 4.12
C VAL A 75 11.34 -0.75 3.06
N ASP A 76 12.27 -0.83 2.10
CA ASP A 76 12.31 -1.88 1.07
C ASP A 76 12.54 -3.28 1.68
N ASP A 77 13.43 -3.39 2.67
CA ASP A 77 13.60 -4.63 3.44
C ASP A 77 12.31 -5.04 4.16
N SER A 78 11.54 -4.08 4.68
CA SER A 78 10.25 -4.34 5.30
C SER A 78 9.23 -4.88 4.30
N ILE A 79 9.17 -4.32 3.09
CA ILE A 79 8.34 -4.82 1.99
C ILE A 79 8.73 -6.26 1.63
N ALA A 80 10.03 -6.53 1.49
CA ALA A 80 10.52 -7.88 1.16
C ALA A 80 10.12 -8.91 2.22
N ARG A 81 10.17 -8.55 3.51
CA ARG A 81 9.69 -9.40 4.61
C ARG A 81 8.18 -9.64 4.52
N GLN A 82 7.38 -8.61 4.27
CA GLN A 82 5.92 -8.78 4.12
C GLN A 82 5.57 -9.74 3.00
N ARG A 83 6.24 -9.62 1.85
CA ARG A 83 6.05 -10.56 0.72
C ARG A 83 6.46 -11.99 1.04
N GLY A 84 7.39 -12.18 1.99
CA GLY A 84 7.75 -13.49 2.50
C GLY A 84 6.67 -14.12 3.40
N PHE A 85 5.86 -13.30 4.08
CA PHE A 85 4.74 -13.77 4.90
C PHE A 85 3.47 -13.98 4.08
N ASP A 86 3.21 -13.08 3.13
CA ASP A 86 2.04 -13.12 2.25
C ASP A 86 2.51 -12.84 0.80
N PRO A 87 2.56 -13.88 -0.04
CA PRO A 87 2.98 -13.74 -1.43
C PRO A 87 1.93 -13.01 -2.29
N ASP A 88 0.71 -12.83 -1.79
CA ASP A 88 -0.41 -12.18 -2.49
C ASP A 88 -0.48 -10.67 -2.22
N ILE A 89 0.68 -10.03 -1.95
CA ILE A 89 0.86 -8.58 -1.77
C ILE A 89 1.70 -7.95 -2.89
#